data_AF-A0A660YWJ1-F1
#
_entry.id   AF-A0A660YWJ1-F1
#
_cell.length_a   1.000
_cell.length_b   1.000
_cell.length_c   1.000
_cell.angle_alpha   90.00
_cell.angle_beta   90.00
_cell.angle_gamma   90.00
#
_symmetry.space_group_name_H-M   'P 1'
#
loop_
_entity.id
_entity.type
_entity.pdbx_description
1 polymer ?
#
loop_
_entity_poly.entity_id
_entity_poly.type
_entity_poly.pdbx_seq_one_letter_code
_entity_poly.pdbx_strand_id
1 'polypeptide(L)'
;MKISIKYLAFILVVILLAACSKLNDELVPAPEVNIHGEGVYNPSSPDFHGKLVVDSQNGIEDCRECHAADYSGGLTNVSCNSLNCHPTINVHVEGIIDPSSNDFHGSFIKGIL
;
A
#
# COMPACT_ATOMS: atom_id res chain seq x y z
N MET A 1 17.70 44.06 8.99
CA MET A 1 16.65 44.27 7.98
C MET A 1 15.30 44.16 8.69
N LYS A 2 14.57 45.27 8.91
CA LYS A 2 13.31 45.27 9.66
C LYS A 2 12.15 45.03 8.69
N ILE A 3 11.69 43.79 8.58
CA ILE A 3 10.49 43.47 7.79
C ILE A 3 9.28 43.95 8.59
N SER A 4 8.53 44.90 8.02
CA SER A 4 7.31 45.42 8.63
C SER A 4 6.19 44.37 8.62
N ILE A 5 5.42 44.28 9.71
CA ILE A 5 4.29 43.35 9.91
C ILE A 5 3.29 43.37 8.74
N LYS A 6 3.14 44.51 8.06
CA LYS A 6 2.26 44.63 6.89
C LYS A 6 2.71 43.77 5.70
N TYR A 7 4.03 43.61 5.52
CA TYR A 7 4.56 42.72 4.49
C TYR A 7 4.31 41.25 4.83
N LEU A 8 4.43 40.89 6.11
CA LEU A 8 4.14 39.53 6.56
C LEU A 8 2.66 39.18 6.35
N ALA A 9 1.74 40.10 6.67
CA ALA A 9 0.31 39.93 6.44
C ALA A 9 -0.01 39.80 4.94
N PHE A 10 0.64 40.59 4.09
CA PHE A 10 0.45 40.52 2.64
C PHE A 10 0.93 39.18 2.06
N ILE A 11 2.10 38.70 2.49
CA ILE A 11 2.65 37.41 2.06
C ILE A 11 1.73 36.26 2.50
N LEU A 12 1.21 36.30 3.72
CA LEU A 12 0.27 35.29 4.23
C LEU A 12 -1.01 35.22 3.39
N VAL A 13 -1.57 36.38 3.00
CA VAL A 13 -2.75 36.45 2.14
C VAL A 13 -2.47 35.85 0.75
N VAL A 14 -1.30 36.13 0.18
CA VAL A 14 -0.90 35.55 -1.12
C VAL A 14 -0.76 34.02 -1.02
N ILE A 15 -0.19 33.50 0.07
CA ILE A 15 -0.07 32.05 0.30
C ILE A 15 -1.45 31.40 0.44
N LEU A 16 -2.37 32.04 1.18
CA LEU A 16 -3.74 31.53 1.36
C LEU A 16 -4.52 31.51 0.04
N LEU A 17 -4.31 32.50 -0.84
CA LEU A 17 -4.92 32.53 -2.16
C LEU A 17 -4.31 31.49 -3.12
N ALA A 18 -3.01 31.19 -2.98
CA ALA A 18 -2.34 30.13 -3.72
C ALA A 18 -2.69 28.71 -3.19
N ALA A 19 -3.22 28.60 -1.97
CA ALA A 19 -3.61 27.32 -1.37
C ALA A 19 -4.90 26.72 -1.97
N CYS A 20 -5.65 27.47 -2.79
CA CYS A 20 -6.77 26.94 -3.58
C CYS A 20 -6.28 26.20 -4.83
N SER A 21 -5.24 25.38 -4.69
CA SER A 21 -4.80 24.45 -5.74
C SER A 21 -5.95 23.48 -5.99
N LYS A 22 -6.68 23.73 -7.07
CA LYS A 22 -7.72 22.83 -7.56
C LYS A 22 -7.04 21.49 -7.84
N LEU A 23 -7.59 20.40 -7.29
CA LEU A 23 -7.09 19.04 -7.52
C LEU A 23 -7.00 18.85 -9.04
N ASN A 24 -5.77 18.83 -9.54
CA ASN A 24 -5.51 18.63 -10.95
C ASN A 24 -5.47 17.13 -11.17
N ASP A 25 -6.01 16.76 -12.31
CA ASP A 25 -5.88 15.47 -12.97
C ASP A 25 -6.96 14.44 -12.65
N GLU A 26 -7.51 13.95 -13.75
CA GLU A 26 -8.29 12.73 -13.88
C GLU A 26 -7.58 11.66 -13.05
N LEU A 27 -8.15 11.32 -11.90
CA LEU A 27 -7.60 10.29 -11.04
C LEU A 27 -7.51 9.03 -11.91
N VAL A 28 -6.29 8.52 -12.13
CA VAL A 28 -6.15 7.18 -12.71
C VAL A 28 -7.03 6.28 -11.86
N PRO A 29 -8.07 5.65 -12.43
CA PRO A 29 -8.96 4.81 -11.65
C PRO A 29 -8.11 3.80 -10.91
N ALA A 30 -8.39 3.61 -9.62
CA ALA A 30 -7.72 2.57 -8.86
C ALA A 30 -7.83 1.27 -9.67
N PRO A 31 -6.73 0.52 -9.85
CA PRO A 31 -6.79 -0.74 -10.55
C PRO A 31 -7.87 -1.61 -9.91
N GLU A 32 -8.66 -2.31 -10.73
CA GLU A 32 -9.61 -3.28 -10.22
C GLU A 32 -8.82 -4.45 -9.63
N VAL A 33 -8.59 -4.40 -8.32
CA VAL A 33 -7.94 -5.47 -7.56
C VAL A 33 -9.04 -6.30 -6.93
N ASN A 34 -9.20 -7.56 -7.38
CA ASN A 34 -10.15 -8.47 -6.78
C ASN A 34 -9.46 -9.38 -5.77
N ILE A 35 -9.75 -9.16 -4.49
CA ILE A 35 -9.28 -9.99 -3.36
C ILE A 35 -10.42 -10.75 -2.68
N HIS A 36 -11.61 -10.79 -3.30
CA HIS A 36 -12.79 -11.51 -2.84
C HIS A 36 -13.26 -12.51 -3.90
N GLY A 37 -13.90 -13.60 -3.47
CA GLY A 37 -14.47 -14.60 -4.37
C GLY A 37 -13.91 -15.99 -4.14
N GLU A 38 -14.25 -16.92 -5.03
CA GLU A 38 -13.76 -18.29 -4.96
C GLU A 38 -12.27 -18.34 -5.33
N GLY A 39 -11.50 -19.19 -4.66
CA GLY A 39 -10.11 -19.43 -5.02
C GLY A 39 -9.09 -18.36 -4.59
N VAL A 40 -9.50 -17.15 -4.20
CA VAL A 40 -8.58 -16.05 -3.82
C VAL A 40 -7.65 -16.37 -2.64
N TYR A 41 -8.03 -17.33 -1.79
CA TYR A 41 -7.23 -17.81 -0.66
C TYR A 41 -6.56 -19.17 -0.89
N ASN A 42 -6.75 -19.80 -2.06
CA ASN A 42 -6.18 -21.09 -2.39
C ASN A 42 -4.94 -20.90 -3.27
N PRO A 43 -3.71 -21.20 -2.80
CA PRO A 43 -2.49 -21.03 -3.59
C PRO A 43 -2.47 -21.82 -4.90
N SER A 44 -3.25 -22.90 -5.02
CA SER A 44 -3.39 -23.68 -6.25
C SER A 44 -4.42 -23.10 -7.22
N SER A 45 -5.16 -22.07 -6.84
CA SER A 45 -6.16 -21.42 -7.70
C SER A 45 -5.49 -20.47 -8.70
N PRO A 46 -5.99 -20.39 -9.95
CA PRO A 46 -5.62 -19.30 -10.85
C PRO A 46 -5.92 -17.92 -10.28
N ASP A 47 -6.94 -17.81 -9.42
CA ASP A 47 -7.41 -16.56 -8.81
C ASP A 47 -6.72 -16.23 -7.47
N PHE A 48 -5.67 -16.97 -7.09
CA PHE A 48 -4.95 -16.72 -5.83
C PHE A 48 -4.42 -15.29 -5.75
N HIS A 49 -4.84 -14.52 -4.74
CA HIS A 49 -4.47 -13.10 -4.65
C HIS A 49 -2.96 -12.87 -4.50
N GLY A 50 -2.21 -13.85 -3.97
CA GLY A 50 -0.74 -13.76 -3.88
C GLY A 50 -0.06 -13.59 -5.25
N LYS A 51 -0.73 -13.98 -6.35
CA LYS A 51 -0.26 -13.69 -7.71
C LYS A 51 -0.15 -12.20 -8.00
N LEU A 52 -0.98 -11.35 -7.38
CA LEU A 52 -0.89 -9.90 -7.53
C LEU A 52 0.49 -9.36 -7.10
N VAL A 53 1.09 -9.98 -6.08
CA VAL A 53 2.44 -9.65 -5.60
C VAL A 53 3.50 -10.17 -6.57
N VAL A 54 3.30 -11.36 -7.15
CA VAL A 54 4.26 -11.97 -8.10
C VAL A 54 4.26 -11.24 -9.45
N ASP A 55 3.08 -10.83 -9.90
CA ASP A 55 2.87 -10.22 -11.22
C ASP A 55 3.16 -8.70 -11.20
N SER A 56 3.23 -8.08 -10.01
CA SER A 56 3.64 -6.69 -9.83
C SER A 56 5.14 -6.51 -10.10
N GLN A 57 5.49 -5.41 -10.78
CA GLN A 57 6.88 -5.05 -11.04
C GLN A 57 7.65 -4.66 -9.77
N ASN A 58 6.98 -4.04 -8.79
CA ASN A 58 7.58 -3.64 -7.51
C ASN A 58 7.15 -4.54 -6.35
N GLY A 59 6.45 -5.65 -6.63
CA GLY A 59 5.94 -6.58 -5.64
C GLY A 59 4.97 -5.93 -4.66
N ILE A 60 5.15 -6.19 -3.37
CA ILE A 60 4.29 -5.64 -2.31
C ILE A 60 4.35 -4.12 -2.20
N GLU A 61 5.39 -3.47 -2.74
CA GLU A 61 5.57 -2.03 -2.60
C GLU A 61 4.46 -1.25 -3.32
N ASP A 62 3.92 -1.77 -4.43
CA ASP A 62 2.77 -1.17 -5.12
C ASP A 62 1.52 -1.13 -4.22
N CYS A 63 1.38 -2.08 -3.29
CA CYS A 63 0.23 -2.11 -2.38
C CYS A 63 0.24 -0.94 -1.38
N ARG A 64 1.40 -0.33 -1.11
CA ARG A 64 1.55 0.79 -0.16
C ARG A 64 0.86 2.06 -0.61
N GLU A 65 0.60 2.20 -1.92
CA GLU A 65 -0.11 3.34 -2.50
C GLU A 65 -1.50 3.53 -1.86
N CYS A 66 -2.18 2.41 -1.60
CA CYS A 66 -3.53 2.40 -1.01
C CYS A 66 -3.55 1.91 0.44
N HIS A 67 -2.67 0.97 0.82
CA HIS A 67 -2.67 0.33 2.14
C HIS A 67 -1.75 0.98 3.18
N ALA A 68 -1.23 2.18 2.88
CA ALA A 68 -0.23 2.91 3.66
C ALA A 68 1.18 2.31 3.64
N ALA A 69 2.15 3.14 4.04
CA ALA A 69 3.56 2.82 4.02
C ALA A 69 3.94 1.59 4.86
N ASP A 70 3.14 1.29 5.89
CA ASP A 70 3.31 0.21 6.85
C ASP A 70 2.26 -0.90 6.70
N TYR A 71 1.45 -0.85 5.63
CA TYR A 71 0.37 -1.81 5.37
C TYR A 71 -0.74 -1.86 6.43
N SER A 72 -0.88 -0.81 7.24
CA SER A 72 -1.90 -0.69 8.29
C SER A 72 -3.32 -0.49 7.74
N GLY A 73 -3.46 -0.27 6.43
CA GLY A 73 -4.73 -0.21 5.73
C GLY A 73 -5.08 1.14 5.12
N GLY A 74 -4.30 2.19 5.39
CA GLY A 74 -4.35 3.46 4.64
C GLY A 74 -5.74 3.92 4.20
N LEU A 75 -5.90 4.11 2.88
CA LEU A 75 -7.15 4.55 2.26
C LEU A 75 -8.23 3.44 2.20
N THR A 76 -7.82 2.18 2.21
CA THR A 76 -8.74 1.03 2.10
C THR A 76 -9.36 0.64 3.45
N ASN A 77 -8.78 1.10 4.56
CA ASN A 77 -9.06 0.67 5.93
C ASN A 77 -8.88 -0.84 6.16
N VAL A 78 -8.13 -1.54 5.30
CA VAL A 78 -7.86 -2.97 5.41
C VAL A 78 -6.37 -3.21 5.57
N SER A 79 -5.95 -3.62 6.77
CA SER A 79 -4.57 -4.03 7.03
C SER A 79 -4.27 -5.41 6.45
N CYS A 80 -3.03 -5.67 6.04
CA CYS A 80 -2.58 -7.02 5.70
C CYS A 80 -2.82 -8.01 6.86
N ASN A 81 -2.60 -7.58 8.10
CA ASN A 81 -2.76 -8.41 9.29
C ASN A 81 -4.19 -8.41 9.87
N SER A 82 -5.18 -7.94 9.11
CA SER A 82 -6.58 -7.95 9.55
C SER A 82 -6.99 -9.37 9.95
N LEU A 83 -7.81 -9.48 11.01
CA LEU A 83 -8.22 -10.77 11.58
C LEU A 83 -8.85 -11.74 10.56
N ASN A 84 -9.48 -11.19 9.52
CA ASN A 84 -10.17 -11.95 8.48
C ASN A 84 -9.31 -12.27 7.25
N CYS A 85 -8.05 -11.82 7.21
CA CYS A 85 -7.16 -12.02 6.06
C CYS A 85 -5.88 -12.75 6.49
N HIS A 86 -4.97 -12.06 7.17
CA HIS A 86 -3.75 -12.68 7.72
C HIS A 86 -3.58 -12.38 9.22
N PRO A 87 -4.48 -12.92 10.08
CA PRO A 87 -4.42 -12.72 11.54
C PRO A 87 -3.08 -13.15 12.16
N THR A 88 -2.39 -14.09 11.51
CA THR A 88 -1.17 -14.73 12.00
C THR A 88 0.04 -14.42 11.12
N ILE A 89 -0.01 -13.37 10.29
CA ILE A 89 1.18 -12.96 9.54
C ILE A 89 2.24 -12.53 10.56
N ASN A 90 3.24 -13.40 10.74
CA ASN A 90 4.31 -13.17 11.69
C ASN A 90 5.45 -12.46 10.95
N VAL A 91 5.26 -11.18 10.69
CA VAL A 91 6.31 -10.31 10.17
C VAL A 91 7.27 -9.96 11.32
N HIS A 92 8.56 -9.79 11.04
CA HIS A 92 9.67 -9.67 12.02
C HIS A 92 10.22 -10.99 12.60
N VAL A 93 10.15 -12.10 11.87
CA VAL A 93 10.96 -13.29 12.16
C VAL A 93 12.25 -13.30 11.33
N GLU A 94 13.31 -13.88 11.89
CA GLU A 94 14.57 -14.07 11.17
C GLU A 94 14.34 -14.97 9.94
N GLY A 95 15.00 -14.65 8.82
CA GLY A 95 14.87 -15.43 7.59
C GLY A 95 13.56 -15.25 6.82
N ILE A 96 12.65 -14.37 7.24
CA ILE A 96 11.36 -14.17 6.55
C ILE A 96 11.49 -13.74 5.07
N ILE A 97 12.58 -13.06 4.73
CA ILE A 97 12.93 -12.64 3.35
C ILE A 97 14.06 -13.46 2.72
N ASP A 98 14.61 -14.46 3.43
CA ASP A 98 15.69 -15.31 2.94
C ASP A 98 15.10 -16.55 2.24
N PRO A 99 15.25 -16.71 0.91
CA PRO A 99 14.71 -17.87 0.19
C PRO A 99 15.24 -19.23 0.65
N SER A 100 16.33 -19.27 1.43
CA SER A 100 16.91 -20.48 2.00
C SER A 100 16.41 -20.81 3.41
N SER A 101 15.66 -19.90 4.05
CA SER A 101 15.09 -20.11 5.37
C SER A 101 13.83 -20.97 5.34
N ASN A 102 13.63 -21.78 6.39
CA ASN A 102 12.35 -22.45 6.62
C ASN A 102 11.21 -21.46 6.92
N ASP A 103 11.55 -20.25 7.36
CA ASP A 103 10.60 -19.18 7.66
C ASP A 103 10.35 -18.26 6.45
N PHE A 104 10.86 -18.62 5.26
CA PHE A 104 10.72 -17.80 4.07
C PHE A 104 9.25 -17.57 3.68
N HIS A 105 8.78 -16.33 3.79
CA HIS A 105 7.39 -15.98 3.53
C HIS A 105 7.00 -16.14 2.05
N GLY A 106 7.94 -15.90 1.12
CA GLY A 106 7.67 -16.01 -0.32
C GLY A 106 7.28 -17.42 -0.78
N SER A 107 7.53 -18.45 0.03
CA SER A 107 7.08 -19.83 -0.22
C SER A 107 5.55 -19.98 -0.21
N PHE A 108 4.82 -19.07 0.45
CA PHE A 108 3.36 -19.07 0.51
C PHE A 108 2.70 -18.24 -0.60
N ILE A 109 3.47 -17.37 -1.25
CA ILE A 109 2.99 -16.48 -2.33
C ILE A 109 3.07 -17.19 -3.68
N LYS A 110 4.15 -17.93 -3.91
CA LYS A 110 4.22 -18.86 -5.03
C LYS A 110 3.43 -20.09 -4.58
N GLY A 111 2.26 -20.33 -5.19
CA GLY A 111 1.50 -21.57 -4.99
C GLY A 111 2.30 -22.80 -5.42
N ILE A 112 3.27 -23.17 -4.58
CA ILE A 112 4.20 -24.29 -4.66
C ILE A 112 5.10 -24.25 -5.91
N LEU A 113 6.34 -24.70 -5.74
CA LEU A 113 7.20 -25.16 -6.83
C LEU A 113 6.47 -26.17 -7.73
#